data_AF-A0A4S2F916-F1
#
_entry.id   AF-A0A4S2F916-F1
#
_cell.length_a   1.000
_cell.length_b   1.000
_cell.length_c   1.000
_cell.angle_alpha   90.00
_cell.angle_beta   90.00
_cell.angle_gamma   90.00
#
_symmetry.space_group_name_H-M   'P 1'
#
loop_
_entity.id
_entity.type
_entity.pdbx_description
1 polymer ?
#
loop_
_entity_poly.entity_id
_entity_poly.type
_entity_poly.pdbx_seq_one_letter_code
_entity_poly.pdbx_strand_id
1 'polypeptide(L)'
;MRSTFSLLPYINRSKVKADGTTAVLCRITIDGKQTVISPGIYCRPEDWNGRKNEIKSARENNRLREYLRLMEEAYNEILKSQGVVSAEMLKNHITLNNIHPTTLLQMGEWERERLKKHSEEIDSTSSYRSSMYYQKYLTNYLMSLGKKDIGLEEVTEDFGKAYKAFLKRCKNFGASQTNHCLRWLNRLLYLAVDKEIIRVNPCEEMEYETKPEARHRYISREEFKKILSTPMYDKRMELARRAFIFSTLTGLAYVDIMLLHPHHIGTNADGRRYIRINRKKTKIEAFIPLHPIAERILSLYNTTDDE
;
A
#
# COMPACT_ATOMS: atom_id res chain seq x y z
N MET A 1 37.64 -10.75 -12.31
CA MET A 1 37.41 -9.64 -13.25
C MET A 1 36.49 -8.62 -12.57
N ARG A 2 36.88 -7.34 -12.50
CA ARG A 2 35.95 -6.27 -12.07
C ARG A 2 35.00 -6.01 -13.25
N SER A 3 33.71 -6.22 -13.04
CA SER A 3 32.68 -5.88 -14.04
C SER A 3 32.73 -4.37 -14.32
N THR A 4 32.65 -3.96 -15.59
CA THR A 4 32.68 -2.54 -15.99
C THR A 4 31.26 -1.99 -16.05
N PHE A 5 30.75 -1.52 -14.91
CA PHE A 5 29.46 -0.85 -14.81
C PHE A 5 29.60 0.66 -15.02
N SER A 6 28.77 1.24 -15.88
CA SER A 6 28.63 2.70 -16.01
C SER A 6 27.23 3.11 -16.42
N LEU A 7 26.77 4.22 -15.86
CA LEU A 7 25.54 4.93 -16.25
C LEU A 7 25.92 6.23 -16.93
N LEU A 8 25.35 6.47 -18.12
CA LEU A 8 25.55 7.72 -18.86
C LEU A 8 24.20 8.33 -19.21
N PRO A 9 23.74 9.35 -18.46
CA PRO A 9 22.57 10.12 -18.86
C PRO A 9 22.93 11.06 -20.04
N TYR A 10 22.00 11.22 -20.98
CA TYR A 10 22.15 12.09 -22.14
C TYR A 10 20.77 12.47 -22.69
N ILE A 11 20.71 13.50 -23.53
CA ILE A 11 19.49 13.87 -24.25
C ILE A 11 19.61 13.58 -25.74
N ASN A 12 18.48 13.39 -26.41
CA ASN A 12 18.44 13.28 -27.86
C ASN A 12 18.00 14.60 -28.52
N ARG A 13 18.96 15.46 -28.85
CA ARG A 13 18.71 16.80 -29.44
C ARG A 13 17.95 16.76 -30.78
N SER A 14 17.94 15.63 -31.50
CA SER A 14 17.15 15.50 -32.74
C SER A 14 15.69 15.12 -32.50
N LYS A 15 15.32 14.75 -31.27
CA LYS A 15 13.95 14.39 -30.88
C LYS A 15 13.43 15.36 -29.82
N VAL A 16 13.06 16.55 -30.27
CA VAL A 16 12.40 17.58 -29.45
C VAL A 16 10.90 17.49 -29.68
N LYS A 17 10.13 17.47 -28.58
CA LYS A 17 8.67 17.47 -28.58
C LYS A 17 8.13 18.84 -29.01
N ALA A 18 6.84 18.90 -29.33
CA ALA A 18 6.15 20.15 -29.67
C ALA A 18 6.19 21.20 -28.53
N ASP A 19 6.33 20.76 -27.28
CA ASP A 19 6.49 21.63 -26.10
C ASP A 19 7.90 22.21 -25.91
N GLY A 20 8.85 21.88 -26.81
CA GLY A 20 10.25 22.33 -26.75
C GLY A 20 11.15 21.50 -25.83
N THR A 21 10.65 20.44 -25.22
CA THR A 21 11.44 19.55 -24.35
C THR A 21 11.95 18.31 -25.09
N THR A 22 12.98 17.67 -24.57
CA THR A 22 13.47 16.37 -25.03
C THR A 22 13.65 15.42 -23.84
N ALA A 23 13.53 14.13 -24.10
CA ALA A 23 13.70 13.11 -23.08
C ALA A 23 15.18 12.99 -22.68
N VAL A 24 15.42 12.95 -21.38
CA VAL A 24 16.67 12.41 -20.84
C VAL A 24 16.60 10.89 -20.99
N LEU A 25 17.68 10.30 -21.47
CA LEU A 25 17.88 8.85 -21.61
C LEU A 25 19.10 8.47 -20.78
N CYS A 26 19.13 7.25 -20.26
CA CYS A 26 20.28 6.71 -19.56
C CYS A 26 20.79 5.47 -20.30
N ARG A 27 22.04 5.52 -20.76
CA ARG A 27 22.74 4.36 -21.30
C ARG A 27 23.35 3.58 -20.14
N ILE A 28 23.01 2.31 -20.06
CA ILE A 28 23.57 1.34 -19.12
C ILE A 28 24.62 0.54 -19.86
N THR A 29 25.86 0.52 -19.37
CA THR A 29 26.92 -0.34 -19.91
C THR A 29 27.39 -1.30 -18.82
N ILE A 30 27.40 -2.59 -19.13
CA ILE A 30 27.94 -3.65 -18.26
C ILE A 30 28.75 -4.59 -19.15
N ASP A 31 30.05 -4.74 -18.87
CA ASP A 31 30.97 -5.63 -19.57
C ASP A 31 30.95 -5.43 -21.10
N GLY A 32 30.94 -4.15 -21.51
CA GLY A 32 30.92 -3.72 -22.91
C GLY A 32 29.56 -3.83 -23.61
N LYS A 33 28.56 -4.50 -23.01
CA LYS A 33 27.19 -4.56 -23.56
C LYS A 33 26.37 -3.36 -23.08
N GLN A 34 25.59 -2.79 -23.99
CA GLN A 34 24.85 -1.56 -23.76
C GLN A 34 23.33 -1.77 -23.93
N THR A 35 22.55 -1.14 -23.07
CA THR A 35 21.10 -0.95 -23.27
C THR A 35 20.73 0.47 -22.86
N VAL A 36 19.56 0.94 -23.29
CA VAL A 36 19.06 2.30 -22.99
C VAL A 36 17.75 2.19 -22.23
N ILE A 37 17.62 3.02 -21.19
CA ILE A 37 16.40 3.21 -20.42
C ILE A 37 16.02 4.69 -20.39
N SER A 38 14.73 4.99 -20.35
CA SER A 38 14.24 6.36 -20.17
C SER A 38 13.81 6.55 -18.72
N PRO A 39 14.39 7.49 -17.97
CA PRO A 39 13.91 7.87 -16.64
C PRO A 39 12.53 8.54 -16.62
N GLY A 40 11.99 8.91 -17.79
CA GLY A 40 10.77 9.72 -17.88
C GLY A 40 10.96 11.17 -17.39
N ILE A 41 12.19 11.66 -17.48
CA ILE A 41 12.57 13.04 -17.16
C ILE A 41 12.74 13.79 -18.48
N TYR A 42 12.20 15.00 -18.55
CA TYR A 42 12.26 15.85 -19.74
C TYR A 42 12.90 17.19 -19.38
N CYS A 43 13.71 17.72 -20.29
CA CYS A 43 14.28 19.05 -20.15
C CYS A 43 14.39 19.73 -21.50
N ARG A 44 14.56 21.06 -21.51
CA ARG A 44 14.90 21.77 -22.74
C ARG A 44 16.36 21.47 -23.12
N PRO A 45 16.70 21.36 -24.43
CA PRO A 45 18.07 21.07 -24.85
C PRO A 45 19.13 22.07 -24.35
N GLU A 46 18.75 23.33 -24.13
CA GLU A 46 19.56 24.41 -23.58
C GLU A 46 19.82 24.28 -22.07
N ASP A 47 18.93 23.59 -21.35
CA ASP A 47 19.07 23.35 -19.91
C ASP A 47 19.99 22.16 -19.60
N TRP A 48 20.34 21.34 -20.60
CA TRP A 48 21.20 20.17 -20.42
C TRP A 48 22.70 20.52 -20.49
N ASN A 49 23.42 20.22 -19.41
CA ASN A 49 24.87 20.31 -19.36
C ASN A 49 25.50 18.93 -19.58
N GLY A 50 25.89 18.63 -20.82
CA GLY A 50 26.49 17.34 -21.17
C GLY A 50 27.90 17.08 -20.62
N ARG A 51 28.61 18.10 -20.10
CA ARG A 51 29.91 17.88 -19.42
C ARG A 51 29.72 17.42 -17.99
N LYS A 52 28.70 17.96 -17.32
CA LYS A 52 28.37 17.63 -15.93
C LYS A 52 27.33 16.51 -15.81
N ASN A 53 26.67 16.17 -16.92
CA ASN A 53 25.52 15.26 -16.94
C ASN A 53 24.36 15.75 -16.04
N GLU A 54 24.12 17.06 -16.07
CA GLU A 54 23.15 17.74 -15.20
C GLU A 54 22.12 18.53 -15.99
N ILE A 55 20.95 18.71 -15.38
CA ILE A 55 19.88 19.60 -15.85
C ILE A 55 19.94 20.90 -15.05
N LYS A 56 19.79 22.05 -15.70
CA LYS A 56 19.77 23.36 -15.04
C LYS A 56 18.66 23.49 -13.99
N SER A 57 17.49 22.91 -14.28
CA SER A 57 16.38 22.84 -13.32
C SER A 57 16.74 21.96 -12.13
N ALA A 58 16.77 22.55 -10.93
CA ALA A 58 17.12 21.84 -9.69
C ALA A 58 16.22 20.61 -9.45
N ARG A 59 14.90 20.75 -9.69
CA ARG A 59 13.93 19.67 -9.55
C ARG A 59 14.24 18.49 -10.48
N GLU A 60 14.34 18.74 -11.78
CA GLU A 60 14.61 17.66 -12.74
C GLU A 60 16.00 17.05 -12.52
N ASN A 61 16.98 17.86 -12.10
CA ASN A 61 18.31 17.36 -11.77
C ASN A 61 18.32 16.48 -10.51
N ASN A 62 17.55 16.83 -9.48
CA ASN A 62 17.38 16.01 -8.29
C ASN A 62 16.72 14.67 -8.63
N ARG A 63 15.65 14.70 -9.44
CA ARG A 63 15.01 13.48 -9.95
C ARG A 63 15.98 12.59 -10.74
N LEU A 64 16.81 13.20 -11.60
CA LEU A 64 17.82 12.45 -12.37
C LEU A 64 18.87 11.82 -11.46
N ARG A 65 19.38 12.57 -10.48
CA ARG A 65 20.35 12.06 -9.50
C ARG A 65 19.79 10.92 -8.67
N GLU A 66 18.55 11.05 -8.19
CA GLU A 66 17.88 10.00 -7.44
C GLU A 66 17.65 8.76 -8.30
N TYR A 67 17.25 8.94 -9.56
CA TYR A 67 17.11 7.83 -10.51
C TYR A 67 18.43 7.08 -10.68
N LEU A 68 19.53 7.79 -10.93
CA LEU A 68 20.87 7.18 -11.08
C LEU A 68 21.33 6.48 -9.80
N ARG A 69 21.04 7.04 -8.62
CA ARG A 69 21.33 6.42 -7.33
C ARG A 69 20.59 5.09 -7.17
N LEU A 70 19.29 5.06 -7.46
CA LEU A 70 18.47 3.84 -7.40
C LEU A 70 18.92 2.76 -8.40
N MET A 71 19.38 3.17 -9.58
CA MET A 71 19.96 2.25 -10.58
C MET A 71 21.24 1.57 -10.05
N GLU A 72 22.08 2.34 -9.37
CA GLU A 72 23.33 1.83 -8.77
C GLU A 72 23.06 0.92 -7.58
N GLU A 73 22.07 1.25 -6.74
CA GLU A 73 21.59 0.37 -5.67
C GLU A 73 21.05 -0.96 -6.22
N ALA A 74 20.21 -0.91 -7.25
CA ALA A 74 19.67 -2.10 -7.90
C ALA A 74 20.77 -2.97 -8.52
N TYR A 75 21.78 -2.36 -9.16
CA TYR A 75 22.96 -3.09 -9.66
C TYR A 75 23.67 -3.84 -8.52
N ASN A 76 23.95 -3.16 -7.41
CA ASN A 76 24.63 -3.75 -6.26
C ASN A 76 23.80 -4.85 -5.60
N GLU A 77 22.47 -4.71 -5.52
CA GLU A 77 21.58 -5.72 -4.97
C GLU A 77 21.54 -6.99 -5.83
N ILE A 78 21.42 -6.86 -7.15
CA ILE A 78 21.45 -8.02 -8.07
C ILE A 78 22.82 -8.69 -8.01
N LEU A 79 23.91 -7.91 -7.99
CA LEU A 79 25.26 -8.46 -7.92
C LEU A 79 25.48 -9.27 -6.63
N LYS A 80 25.01 -8.75 -5.48
CA LYS A 80 25.11 -9.45 -4.19
C LYS A 80 24.27 -10.72 -4.15
N SER A 81 23.07 -10.70 -4.72
CA SER A 81 22.12 -11.81 -4.65
C SER A 81 22.38 -12.91 -5.68
N GLN A 82 22.83 -12.56 -6.89
CA GLN A 82 22.96 -13.49 -8.01
C GLN A 82 24.41 -13.70 -8.47
N GLY A 83 25.37 -12.89 -8.01
CA GLY A 83 26.78 -12.97 -8.38
C GLY A 83 27.11 -12.50 -9.80
N VAL A 84 26.10 -12.26 -10.65
CA VAL A 84 26.25 -11.76 -12.03
C VAL A 84 25.13 -10.78 -12.37
N VAL A 85 25.46 -9.74 -13.13
CA VAL A 85 24.50 -8.74 -13.62
C VAL A 85 24.78 -8.47 -15.08
N SER A 86 23.73 -8.40 -15.91
CA SER A 86 23.83 -7.90 -17.29
C SER A 86 23.04 -6.60 -17.44
N ALA A 87 23.35 -5.80 -18.47
CA ALA A 87 22.67 -4.53 -18.72
C ALA A 87 21.16 -4.72 -18.89
N GLU A 88 20.74 -5.80 -19.55
CA GLU A 88 19.32 -6.13 -19.75
C GLU A 88 18.65 -6.65 -18.47
N MET A 89 19.36 -7.43 -17.63
CA MET A 89 18.86 -7.84 -16.30
C MET A 89 18.59 -6.63 -15.43
N LEU A 90 19.52 -5.67 -15.37
CA LEU A 90 19.35 -4.44 -14.60
C LEU A 90 18.14 -3.67 -15.14
N LYS A 91 18.10 -3.37 -16.44
CA LYS A 91 16.97 -2.67 -17.07
C LYS A 91 15.62 -3.34 -16.79
N ASN A 92 15.55 -4.67 -16.90
CA ASN A 92 14.34 -5.43 -16.61
C ASN A 92 13.96 -5.33 -15.14
N HIS A 93 14.92 -5.44 -14.22
CA HIS A 93 14.66 -5.29 -12.80
C HIS A 93 14.07 -3.92 -12.46
N ILE A 94 14.62 -2.84 -13.03
CA ILE A 94 14.11 -1.47 -12.81
C ILE A 94 12.71 -1.28 -13.39
N THR A 95 12.49 -1.82 -14.59
CA THR A 95 11.21 -1.67 -15.31
C THR A 95 10.11 -2.50 -14.65
N LEU A 96 10.40 -3.74 -14.27
CA LEU A 96 9.43 -4.66 -13.67
C LEU A 96 9.09 -4.26 -12.23
N ASN A 97 10.07 -3.74 -11.48
CA ASN A 97 9.85 -3.32 -10.10
C ASN A 97 9.38 -1.87 -9.97
N ASN A 98 9.16 -1.16 -11.09
CA ASN A 98 8.71 0.23 -11.13
C ASN A 98 9.50 1.13 -10.17
N ILE A 99 10.84 1.00 -10.15
CA ILE A 99 11.71 1.67 -9.16
C ILE A 99 11.54 3.20 -9.21
N HIS A 100 11.21 3.75 -10.38
CA HIS A 100 10.77 5.13 -10.56
C HIS A 100 9.50 5.16 -11.42
N PRO A 101 8.30 5.08 -10.81
CA PRO A 101 7.05 5.02 -11.57
C PRO A 101 6.78 6.38 -12.23
N THR A 102 6.57 6.38 -13.54
CA THR A 102 6.29 7.62 -14.30
C THR A 102 4.83 7.73 -14.71
N THR A 103 4.12 6.60 -14.70
CA THR A 103 2.69 6.51 -15.02
C THR A 103 1.87 6.13 -13.79
N LEU A 104 0.56 6.38 -13.88
CA LEU A 104 -0.37 6.17 -12.79
C LEU A 104 -0.48 4.70 -12.38
N LEU A 105 -0.57 3.75 -13.33
CA LEU A 105 -0.65 2.34 -12.97
C LEU A 105 0.69 1.80 -12.45
N GLN A 106 1.83 2.28 -12.97
CA GLN A 106 3.14 1.93 -12.40
C GLN A 106 3.27 2.39 -10.94
N MET A 107 2.81 3.60 -10.61
CA MET A 107 2.76 4.08 -9.23
C MET A 107 1.89 3.18 -8.35
N GLY A 108 0.76 2.72 -8.90
CA GLY A 108 -0.11 1.76 -8.24
C GLY A 108 0.57 0.43 -7.94
N GLU A 109 1.28 -0.17 -8.90
CA GLU A 109 2.02 -1.42 -8.66
C GLU A 109 3.19 -1.23 -7.69
N TRP A 110 3.92 -0.12 -7.78
CA TRP A 110 4.97 0.23 -6.83
C TRP A 110 4.43 0.31 -5.40
N GLU A 111 3.31 1.01 -5.20
CA GLU A 111 2.68 1.12 -3.88
C GLU A 111 2.11 -0.22 -3.40
N ARG A 112 1.61 -1.07 -4.30
CA ARG A 112 1.15 -2.41 -3.96
C ARG A 112 2.26 -3.30 -3.43
N GLU A 113 3.45 -3.26 -4.02
CA GLU A 113 4.60 -4.01 -3.50
C GLU A 113 5.03 -3.51 -2.12
N ARG A 114 4.95 -2.20 -1.86
CA ARG A 114 5.14 -1.67 -0.50
C ARG A 114 4.10 -2.18 0.49
N LEU A 115 2.83 -2.19 0.10
CA LEU A 115 1.74 -2.73 0.93
C LEU A 115 1.89 -4.24 1.17
N LYS A 116 2.45 -4.98 0.22
CA LYS A 116 2.74 -6.40 0.38
C LYS A 116 3.82 -6.63 1.44
N LYS A 117 4.98 -5.96 1.33
CA LYS A 117 6.03 -6.02 2.35
C LYS A 117 5.51 -5.63 3.73
N HIS A 118 4.77 -4.52 3.80
CA HIS A 118 4.17 -4.08 5.05
C HIS A 118 3.16 -5.09 5.62
N SER A 119 2.42 -5.80 4.77
CA SER A 119 1.47 -6.82 5.22
C SER A 119 2.14 -8.01 5.90
N GLU A 120 3.37 -8.35 5.49
CA GLU A 120 4.20 -9.40 6.09
C GLU A 120 4.74 -8.92 7.45
N GLU A 121 5.20 -7.68 7.55
CA GLU A 121 5.70 -7.08 8.79
C GLU A 121 4.65 -7.03 9.91
N ILE A 122 3.40 -6.70 9.56
CA ILE A 122 2.32 -6.53 10.53
C ILE A 122 1.44 -7.78 10.70
N ASP A 123 1.69 -8.82 9.89
CA ASP A 123 0.85 -10.02 9.81
C ASP A 123 -0.64 -9.67 9.54
N SER A 124 -0.88 -8.82 8.54
CA SER A 124 -2.23 -8.40 8.14
C SER A 124 -2.32 -8.03 6.67
N THR A 125 -3.12 -8.78 5.92
CA THR A 125 -3.20 -8.69 4.45
C THR A 125 -4.32 -7.79 3.92
N SER A 126 -5.14 -7.19 4.79
CA SER A 126 -6.36 -6.48 4.37
C SER A 126 -6.09 -5.32 3.42
N SER A 127 -5.17 -4.41 3.77
CA SER A 127 -4.85 -3.24 2.92
C SER A 127 -4.28 -3.65 1.57
N TYR A 128 -3.37 -4.63 1.56
CA TYR A 128 -2.80 -5.17 0.33
C TYR A 128 -3.88 -5.81 -0.55
N ARG A 129 -4.75 -6.66 0.01
CA ARG A 129 -5.84 -7.29 -0.75
C ARG A 129 -6.80 -6.26 -1.34
N SER A 130 -7.20 -5.26 -0.56
CA SER A 130 -8.08 -4.19 -1.03
C SER A 130 -7.45 -3.39 -2.17
N SER A 131 -6.14 -3.11 -2.10
CA SER A 131 -5.41 -2.36 -3.14
C SER A 131 -5.48 -3.03 -4.52
N MET A 132 -5.50 -4.37 -4.58
CA MET A 132 -5.63 -5.11 -5.84
C MET A 132 -6.93 -4.75 -6.58
N TYR A 133 -8.04 -4.60 -5.85
CA TYR A 133 -9.32 -4.26 -6.43
C TYR A 133 -9.34 -2.81 -6.92
N TYR A 134 -8.84 -1.87 -6.11
CA TYR A 134 -8.83 -0.44 -6.47
C TYR A 134 -7.94 -0.18 -7.67
N GLN A 135 -6.76 -0.82 -7.71
CA GLN A 135 -5.87 -0.80 -8.84
C GLN A 135 -6.55 -1.35 -10.10
N LYS A 136 -7.20 -2.52 -10.00
CA LYS A 136 -7.98 -3.09 -11.11
C LYS A 136 -9.07 -2.14 -11.61
N TYR A 137 -9.77 -1.43 -10.74
CA TYR A 137 -10.80 -0.48 -11.16
C TYR A 137 -10.22 0.74 -11.86
N LEU A 138 -9.05 1.20 -11.46
CA LEU A 138 -8.31 2.26 -12.15
C LEU A 138 -7.85 1.80 -13.54
N THR A 139 -7.31 0.58 -13.65
CA THR A 139 -6.97 -0.05 -14.94
C THR A 139 -8.18 -0.16 -15.85
N ASN A 140 -9.32 -0.64 -15.34
CA ASN A 140 -10.56 -0.73 -16.12
C ASN A 140 -11.03 0.63 -16.65
N TYR A 141 -10.86 1.70 -15.87
CA TYR A 141 -11.19 3.04 -16.31
C TYR A 141 -10.29 3.48 -17.46
N LEU A 142 -8.97 3.31 -17.34
CA LEU A 142 -8.05 3.65 -18.42
C LEU A 142 -8.32 2.84 -19.70
N MET A 143 -8.62 1.54 -19.55
CA MET A 143 -9.04 0.70 -20.68
C MET A 143 -10.32 1.21 -21.34
N SER A 144 -11.28 1.74 -20.58
CA SER A 144 -12.51 2.35 -21.14
C SER A 144 -12.23 3.62 -21.94
N LEU A 145 -11.09 4.26 -21.73
CA LEU A 145 -10.59 5.39 -22.52
C LEU A 145 -9.69 4.94 -23.70
N GLY A 146 -9.53 3.63 -23.92
CA GLY A 146 -8.59 3.08 -24.89
C GLY A 146 -7.11 3.28 -24.52
N LYS A 147 -6.82 3.63 -23.26
CA LYS A 147 -5.46 3.85 -22.76
C LYS A 147 -4.95 2.63 -21.99
N LYS A 148 -3.71 2.21 -22.26
CA LYS A 148 -3.03 1.17 -21.46
C LYS A 148 -2.60 1.72 -20.10
N ASP A 149 -2.15 2.98 -20.08
CA ASP A 149 -1.73 3.71 -18.88
C ASP A 149 -1.81 5.22 -19.16
N ILE A 150 -1.47 6.06 -18.19
CA ILE A 150 -1.41 7.53 -18.31
C ILE A 150 -0.21 8.07 -17.52
N GLY A 151 0.52 9.05 -18.07
CA GLY A 151 1.58 9.73 -17.33
C GLY A 151 1.01 10.40 -16.07
N LEU A 152 1.75 10.37 -14.96
CA LEU A 152 1.30 11.02 -13.71
C LEU A 152 1.07 12.53 -13.90
N GLU A 153 1.88 13.16 -14.74
CA GLU A 153 1.80 14.56 -15.13
C GLU A 153 0.60 14.90 -16.04
N GLU A 154 -0.04 13.90 -16.65
CA GLU A 154 -1.27 14.07 -17.45
C GLU A 154 -2.54 13.92 -16.61
N VAL A 155 -2.44 13.54 -15.33
CA VAL A 155 -3.60 13.40 -14.45
C VAL A 155 -4.09 14.78 -14.05
N THR A 156 -5.38 15.05 -14.25
CA THR A 156 -6.03 16.32 -13.91
C THR A 156 -7.20 16.11 -12.96
N GLU A 157 -7.75 17.19 -12.41
CA GLU A 157 -8.98 17.13 -11.62
C GLU A 157 -10.14 16.53 -12.45
N ASP A 158 -10.24 16.89 -13.74
CA ASP A 158 -11.26 16.37 -14.65
C ASP A 158 -11.11 14.87 -14.90
N PHE A 159 -9.87 14.35 -14.96
CA PHE A 159 -9.63 12.92 -14.98
C PHE A 159 -10.22 12.25 -13.73
N GLY A 160 -9.98 12.83 -12.55
CA GLY A 160 -10.55 12.34 -11.30
C GLY A 160 -12.08 12.37 -11.29
N LYS A 161 -12.70 13.48 -11.72
CA LYS A 161 -14.17 13.62 -11.84
C LYS A 161 -14.75 12.58 -12.80
N ALA A 162 -14.11 12.37 -13.95
CA ALA A 162 -14.53 11.37 -14.93
C ALA A 162 -14.35 9.94 -14.40
N TYR A 163 -13.28 9.66 -13.65
CA TYR A 163 -13.10 8.38 -12.97
C TYR A 163 -14.22 8.13 -11.94
N LYS A 164 -14.53 9.12 -11.10
CA LYS A 164 -15.66 9.07 -10.15
C LYS A 164 -16.97 8.75 -10.86
N ALA A 165 -17.26 9.43 -11.99
CA ALA A 165 -18.45 9.18 -12.79
C ALA A 165 -18.46 7.76 -13.38
N PHE A 166 -17.33 7.26 -13.86
CA PHE A 166 -17.18 5.89 -14.37
C PHE A 166 -17.48 4.84 -13.28
N LEU A 167 -16.95 5.01 -12.07
CA LEU A 167 -17.21 4.09 -10.96
C LEU A 167 -18.71 4.00 -10.64
N LYS A 168 -19.43 5.12 -10.68
CA LYS A 168 -20.87 5.16 -10.42
C LYS A 168 -21.66 4.57 -11.58
N ARG A 169 -21.41 5.01 -12.82
CA ARG A 169 -22.21 4.66 -14.00
C ARG A 169 -21.91 3.25 -14.52
N CYS A 170 -20.63 2.89 -14.60
CA CYS A 170 -20.21 1.66 -15.27
C CYS A 170 -19.95 0.51 -14.29
N LYS A 171 -19.65 0.80 -13.01
CA LYS A 171 -19.48 -0.23 -11.97
C LYS A 171 -20.62 -0.31 -10.96
N ASN A 172 -21.58 0.62 -11.02
CA ASN A 172 -22.72 0.70 -10.11
C ASN A 172 -22.29 0.71 -8.63
N PHE A 173 -21.19 1.41 -8.32
CA PHE A 173 -20.67 1.48 -6.96
C PHE A 173 -21.41 2.50 -6.11
N GLY A 174 -21.78 2.09 -4.89
CA GLY A 174 -22.26 3.00 -3.86
C GLY A 174 -21.17 3.92 -3.32
N ALA A 175 -21.56 4.88 -2.47
CA ALA A 175 -20.69 5.92 -1.93
C ALA A 175 -19.41 5.38 -1.27
N SER A 176 -19.53 4.32 -0.44
CA SER A 176 -18.36 3.78 0.27
C SER A 176 -17.31 3.22 -0.69
N GLN A 177 -17.73 2.38 -1.63
CA GLN A 177 -16.82 1.75 -2.60
C GLN A 177 -16.19 2.79 -3.54
N THR A 178 -16.99 3.76 -4.01
CA THR A 178 -16.50 4.88 -4.82
C THR A 178 -15.42 5.67 -4.07
N ASN A 179 -15.67 6.01 -2.80
CA ASN A 179 -14.69 6.71 -1.98
C ASN A 179 -13.42 5.91 -1.73
N HIS A 180 -13.50 4.58 -1.60
CA HIS A 180 -12.30 3.75 -1.48
C HIS A 180 -11.43 3.80 -2.75
N CYS A 181 -12.05 3.76 -3.93
CA CYS A 181 -11.32 3.92 -5.19
C CYS A 181 -10.71 5.33 -5.33
N LEU A 182 -11.43 6.38 -4.92
CA LEU A 182 -10.92 7.76 -4.95
C LEU A 182 -9.78 7.98 -3.95
N ARG A 183 -9.83 7.34 -2.77
CA ARG A 183 -8.73 7.35 -1.80
C ARG A 183 -7.50 6.64 -2.35
N TRP A 184 -7.69 5.57 -3.12
CA TRP A 184 -6.59 4.91 -3.81
C TRP A 184 -5.95 5.85 -4.84
N LEU A 185 -6.73 6.48 -5.71
CA LEU A 185 -6.23 7.48 -6.66
C LEU A 185 -5.46 8.60 -5.94
N ASN A 186 -6.05 9.21 -4.91
CA ASN A 186 -5.41 10.25 -4.13
C ASN A 186 -4.11 9.78 -3.47
N ARG A 187 -4.06 8.55 -2.93
CA ARG A 187 -2.83 7.97 -2.39
C ARG A 187 -1.73 7.93 -3.44
N LEU A 188 -2.02 7.47 -4.66
CA LEU A 188 -1.02 7.41 -5.74
C LEU A 188 -0.53 8.80 -6.14
N LEU A 189 -1.42 9.80 -6.16
CA LEU A 189 -1.07 11.17 -6.51
C LEU A 189 -0.24 11.85 -5.43
N TYR A 190 -0.56 11.65 -4.15
CA TYR A 190 0.30 12.14 -3.05
C TYR A 190 1.68 11.46 -3.07
N LEU A 191 1.76 10.16 -3.33
CA LEU A 191 3.06 9.49 -3.51
C LEU A 191 3.84 10.06 -4.71
N ALA A 192 3.16 10.49 -5.76
CA ALA A 192 3.78 11.17 -6.89
C ALA A 192 4.28 12.58 -6.53
N VAL A 193 3.58 13.30 -5.65
CA VAL A 193 4.04 14.57 -5.08
C VAL A 193 5.27 14.36 -4.19
N ASP A 194 5.24 13.39 -3.28
CA ASP A 194 6.36 13.06 -2.38
C ASP A 194 7.63 12.68 -3.15
N LYS A 195 7.46 12.09 -4.34
CA LYS A 195 8.55 11.74 -5.27
C LYS A 195 8.91 12.85 -6.25
N GLU A 196 8.34 14.04 -6.08
CA GLU A 196 8.53 15.22 -6.94
C GLU A 196 8.19 15.00 -8.43
N ILE A 197 7.41 13.97 -8.77
CA ILE A 197 7.01 13.67 -10.16
C ILE A 197 5.98 14.70 -10.62
N ILE A 198 5.02 15.02 -9.75
CA ILE A 198 4.06 16.12 -9.93
C ILE A 198 4.24 17.14 -8.81
N ARG A 199 3.88 18.40 -9.06
CA ARG A 199 4.09 19.49 -8.10
C ARG A 199 3.01 19.52 -7.01
N VAL A 200 1.78 19.20 -7.37
CA VAL A 200 0.58 19.26 -6.53
C VAL A 200 -0.31 18.09 -6.91
N ASN A 201 -1.09 17.58 -5.96
CA ASN A 201 -2.10 16.57 -6.24
C ASN A 201 -3.30 17.23 -6.94
N PRO A 202 -3.57 16.94 -8.23
CA PRO A 202 -4.65 17.57 -8.98
C PRO A 202 -6.06 17.16 -8.51
N CYS A 203 -6.17 16.15 -7.65
CA CYS A 203 -7.43 15.61 -7.13
C CYS A 203 -7.61 15.85 -5.62
N GLU A 204 -6.78 16.70 -5.00
CA GLU A 204 -6.81 16.99 -3.56
C GLU A 204 -8.18 17.50 -3.08
N GLU A 205 -8.72 18.49 -3.79
CA GLU A 205 -10.01 19.13 -3.47
C GLU A 205 -11.23 18.34 -3.98
N MET A 206 -11.03 17.16 -4.57
CA MET A 206 -12.14 16.37 -5.04
C MET A 206 -13.01 15.87 -3.88
N GLU A 207 -14.28 16.26 -3.90
CA GLU A 207 -15.24 15.80 -2.92
C GLU A 207 -15.49 14.29 -3.00
N TYR A 208 -15.46 13.66 -1.84
CA TYR A 208 -15.94 12.29 -1.67
C TYR A 208 -17.48 12.24 -1.71
N GLU A 209 -18.04 11.10 -2.08
CA GLU A 209 -19.47 10.86 -1.97
C GLU A 209 -19.91 10.91 -0.51
N THR A 210 -20.99 11.63 -0.24
CA THR A 210 -21.63 11.65 1.08
C THR A 210 -22.04 10.22 1.43
N LYS A 211 -21.47 9.70 2.53
CA LYS A 211 -21.90 8.41 3.05
C LYS A 211 -23.26 8.60 3.70
N PRO A 212 -24.22 7.68 3.46
CA PRO A 212 -25.44 7.68 4.26
C PRO A 212 -25.06 7.51 5.73
N GLU A 213 -25.90 8.05 6.61
CA GLU A 213 -25.67 7.97 8.05
C GLU A 213 -25.49 6.52 8.48
N ALA A 214 -24.43 6.27 9.25
CA ALA A 214 -24.06 4.93 9.67
C ALA A 214 -25.15 4.37 10.59
N ARG A 215 -25.93 3.41 10.10
CA ARG A 215 -26.85 2.63 10.92
C ARG A 215 -26.04 1.58 11.69
N HIS A 216 -25.44 2.00 12.79
CA HIS A 216 -24.77 1.08 13.71
C HIS A 216 -25.78 0.07 14.24
N ARG A 217 -25.61 -1.19 13.86
CA ARG A 217 -26.39 -2.28 14.44
C ARG A 217 -25.73 -2.65 15.76
N TYR A 218 -26.54 -2.71 16.81
CA TYR A 218 -26.16 -3.25 18.11
C TYR A 218 -27.15 -4.34 18.45
N ILE A 219 -26.72 -5.27 19.31
CA ILE A 219 -27.62 -6.27 19.87
C ILE A 219 -28.29 -5.70 21.12
N SER A 220 -29.57 -5.99 21.30
CA SER A 220 -30.27 -5.66 22.54
C SER A 220 -29.80 -6.56 23.69
N ARG A 221 -30.15 -6.18 24.92
CA ARG A 221 -29.87 -7.02 26.10
C ARG A 221 -30.61 -8.36 26.00
N GLU A 222 -31.81 -8.36 25.45
CA GLU A 222 -32.66 -9.53 25.25
C GLU A 222 -32.04 -10.46 24.21
N GLU A 223 -31.53 -9.92 23.10
CA GLU A 223 -30.80 -10.67 22.08
C GLU A 223 -29.51 -11.26 22.65
N PHE A 224 -28.75 -10.48 23.42
CA PHE A 224 -27.55 -10.98 24.09
C PHE A 224 -27.87 -12.12 25.08
N LYS A 225 -28.93 -11.97 25.89
CA LYS A 225 -29.41 -13.04 26.79
C LYS A 225 -29.82 -14.29 26.01
N LYS A 226 -30.54 -14.12 24.90
CA LYS A 226 -30.95 -15.24 24.04
C LYS A 226 -29.74 -15.95 23.45
N ILE A 227 -28.73 -15.20 22.98
CA ILE A 227 -27.44 -15.78 22.59
C ILE A 227 -26.94 -16.55 23.80
N LEU A 228 -26.68 -15.90 24.94
CA LEU A 228 -26.14 -16.51 26.18
C LEU A 228 -26.82 -17.83 26.59
N SER A 229 -28.14 -17.98 26.43
CA SER A 229 -28.89 -19.18 26.80
C SER A 229 -29.02 -20.25 25.71
N THR A 230 -28.48 -20.02 24.51
CA THR A 230 -28.63 -20.93 23.35
C THR A 230 -27.28 -21.59 23.02
N PRO A 231 -26.94 -22.75 23.60
CA PRO A 231 -25.76 -23.51 23.20
C PRO A 231 -25.90 -24.04 21.77
N MET A 232 -24.78 -24.13 21.05
CA MET A 232 -24.75 -24.66 19.69
C MET A 232 -24.33 -26.13 19.71
N TYR A 233 -25.00 -26.95 18.89
CA TYR A 233 -24.67 -28.37 18.76
C TYR A 233 -23.30 -28.59 18.08
N ASP A 234 -23.02 -27.82 17.03
CA ASP A 234 -21.73 -27.87 16.35
C ASP A 234 -20.63 -27.22 17.20
N LYS A 235 -19.50 -27.92 17.35
CA LYS A 235 -18.38 -27.48 18.19
C LYS A 235 -17.76 -26.16 17.73
N ARG A 236 -17.68 -25.91 16.41
CA ARG A 236 -17.11 -24.67 15.86
C ARG A 236 -18.06 -23.51 16.06
N MET A 237 -19.36 -23.72 15.87
CA MET A 237 -20.37 -22.72 16.17
C MET A 237 -20.42 -22.39 17.65
N GLU A 238 -20.29 -23.37 18.54
CA GLU A 238 -20.25 -23.14 19.98
C GLU A 238 -18.99 -22.37 20.40
N LEU A 239 -17.84 -22.65 19.78
CA LEU A 239 -16.63 -21.86 19.97
C LEU A 239 -16.82 -20.40 19.51
N ALA A 240 -17.35 -20.18 18.30
CA ALA A 240 -17.61 -18.85 17.78
C ALA A 240 -18.58 -18.06 18.68
N ARG A 241 -19.61 -18.73 19.18
CA ARG A 241 -20.58 -18.19 20.12
C ARG A 241 -19.92 -17.78 21.45
N ARG A 242 -19.09 -18.64 22.05
CA ARG A 242 -18.36 -18.33 23.29
C ARG A 242 -17.38 -17.19 23.09
N ALA A 243 -16.64 -17.18 21.97
CA ALA A 243 -15.74 -16.10 21.60
C ALA A 243 -16.49 -14.76 21.43
N PHE A 244 -17.69 -14.79 20.84
CA PHE A 244 -18.54 -13.60 20.72
C PHE A 244 -18.99 -13.07 22.08
N ILE A 245 -19.48 -13.94 22.98
CA ILE A 245 -19.85 -13.53 24.35
C ILE A 245 -18.65 -12.96 25.09
N PHE A 246 -17.51 -13.66 25.02
CA PHE A 246 -16.28 -13.25 25.66
C PHE A 246 -15.81 -11.88 25.15
N SER A 247 -15.81 -11.67 23.83
CA SER A 247 -15.52 -10.37 23.20
C SER A 247 -16.47 -9.27 23.68
N THR A 248 -17.77 -9.56 23.77
CA THR A 248 -18.78 -8.60 24.22
C THR A 248 -18.55 -8.16 25.67
N LEU A 249 -18.12 -9.08 26.54
CA LEU A 249 -17.90 -8.82 27.97
C LEU A 249 -16.53 -8.22 28.29
N THR A 250 -15.54 -8.42 27.43
CA THR A 250 -14.15 -7.95 27.65
C THR A 250 -13.78 -6.75 26.79
N GLY A 251 -14.53 -6.48 25.71
CA GLY A 251 -14.16 -5.49 24.70
C GLY A 251 -12.97 -5.91 23.83
N LEU A 252 -12.46 -7.13 23.98
CA LEU A 252 -11.36 -7.61 23.17
C LEU A 252 -11.81 -7.84 21.73
N ALA A 253 -11.04 -7.33 20.76
CA ALA A 253 -11.25 -7.65 19.36
C ALA A 253 -10.82 -9.10 19.10
N TYR A 254 -11.37 -9.69 18.04
CA TYR A 254 -11.11 -11.09 17.65
C TYR A 254 -9.62 -11.46 17.68
N VAL A 255 -8.76 -10.61 17.10
CA VAL A 255 -7.31 -10.87 17.03
C VAL A 255 -6.64 -10.89 18.42
N ASP A 256 -7.14 -10.13 19.38
CA ASP A 256 -6.58 -10.10 20.74
C ASP A 256 -7.08 -11.30 21.57
N ILE A 257 -8.28 -11.81 21.29
CA ILE A 257 -8.77 -13.07 21.88
C ILE A 257 -7.94 -14.24 21.35
N MET A 258 -7.62 -14.24 20.05
CA MET A 258 -6.78 -15.27 19.43
C MET A 258 -5.35 -15.30 19.98
N LEU A 259 -4.83 -14.16 20.43
CA LEU A 259 -3.49 -14.02 21.02
C LEU A 259 -3.51 -14.04 22.55
N LEU A 260 -4.64 -14.37 23.17
CA LEU A 260 -4.77 -14.42 24.61
C LEU A 260 -4.14 -15.71 25.13
N HIS A 261 -3.21 -15.56 26.08
CA HIS A 261 -2.49 -16.66 26.73
C HIS A 261 -2.69 -16.60 28.26
N PRO A 262 -2.51 -17.73 28.97
CA PRO A 262 -2.66 -17.80 30.43
C PRO A 262 -1.90 -16.72 31.22
N HIS A 263 -0.65 -16.42 30.89
CA HIS A 263 0.11 -15.34 31.55
C HIS A 263 -0.50 -13.93 31.45
N HIS A 264 -1.41 -13.70 30.50
CA HIS A 264 -2.15 -12.42 30.44
C HIS A 264 -3.27 -12.34 31.49
N ILE A 265 -3.60 -13.44 32.17
CA ILE A 265 -4.66 -13.52 33.16
C ILE A 265 -4.02 -13.38 34.55
N GLY A 266 -4.23 -12.23 35.19
CA GLY A 266 -3.75 -11.96 36.53
C GLY A 266 -4.88 -12.02 37.57
N THR A 267 -4.50 -12.01 38.85
CA THR A 267 -5.41 -11.86 39.98
C THR A 267 -4.93 -10.71 40.85
N ASN A 268 -5.83 -9.79 41.21
CA ASN A 268 -5.49 -8.66 42.07
C ASN A 268 -5.48 -9.07 43.56
N ALA A 269 -5.11 -8.15 44.45
CA ALA A 269 -5.07 -8.39 45.90
C ALA A 269 -6.43 -8.79 46.50
N ASP A 270 -7.54 -8.38 45.87
CA ASP A 270 -8.91 -8.70 46.29
C ASP A 270 -9.41 -10.05 45.74
N GLY A 271 -8.55 -10.84 45.07
CA GLY A 271 -8.91 -12.12 44.47
C GLY A 271 -9.71 -12.01 43.16
N ARG A 272 -9.85 -10.82 42.58
CA ARG A 272 -10.54 -10.61 41.29
C ARG A 272 -9.59 -10.83 40.13
N ARG A 273 -10.01 -11.63 39.15
CA ARG A 273 -9.21 -11.87 37.95
C ARG A 273 -9.34 -10.73 36.94
N TYR A 274 -8.29 -10.52 36.17
CA TYR A 274 -8.24 -9.52 35.10
C TYR A 274 -7.42 -10.03 33.92
N ILE A 275 -7.66 -9.46 32.74
CA ILE A 275 -6.80 -9.61 31.57
C ILE A 275 -5.90 -8.37 31.48
N ARG A 276 -4.61 -8.59 31.29
CA ARG A 276 -3.62 -7.58 30.95
C ARG A 276 -2.89 -8.00 29.67
N ILE A 277 -3.19 -7.35 28.55
CA ILE A 277 -2.65 -7.70 27.22
C ILE A 277 -2.35 -6.46 26.39
N ASN A 278 -1.26 -6.48 25.62
CA ASN A 278 -1.00 -5.44 24.63
C ASN A 278 -1.80 -5.67 23.36
N ARG A 279 -2.65 -4.72 22.98
CA ARG A 279 -3.52 -4.81 21.79
C ARG A 279 -2.68 -5.02 20.53
N LYS A 280 -3.00 -6.01 19.69
CA LYS A 280 -2.19 -6.37 18.51
C LYS A 280 -1.95 -5.18 17.59
N LYS A 281 -3.00 -4.38 17.32
CA LYS A 281 -2.98 -3.26 16.36
C LYS A 281 -2.24 -2.04 16.89
N THR A 282 -2.57 -1.57 18.09
CA THR A 282 -2.06 -0.28 18.61
C THR A 282 -0.88 -0.45 19.55
N LYS A 283 -0.58 -1.67 20.01
CA LYS A 283 0.41 -1.99 21.05
C LYS A 283 0.14 -1.34 22.41
N ILE A 284 -1.02 -0.69 22.57
CA ILE A 284 -1.46 -0.11 23.84
C ILE A 284 -1.93 -1.25 24.75
N GLU A 285 -1.52 -1.20 26.01
CA GLU A 285 -1.95 -2.14 27.04
C GLU A 285 -3.45 -1.99 27.33
N ALA A 286 -4.15 -3.12 27.37
CA ALA A 286 -5.52 -3.22 27.83
C ALA A 286 -5.54 -3.96 29.17
N PHE A 287 -6.12 -3.29 30.19
CA PHE A 287 -6.39 -3.86 31.49
C PHE A 287 -7.91 -4.02 31.66
N ILE A 288 -8.38 -5.26 31.78
CA ILE A 288 -9.81 -5.60 31.71
C ILE A 288 -10.18 -6.49 32.89
N PRO A 289 -10.93 -5.98 33.88
CA PRO A 289 -11.53 -6.82 34.93
C PRO A 289 -12.41 -7.91 34.32
N LEU A 290 -12.26 -9.16 34.77
CA LEU A 290 -13.01 -10.27 34.21
C LEU A 290 -14.43 -10.34 34.78
N HIS A 291 -15.41 -10.34 33.89
CA HIS A 291 -16.80 -10.59 34.26
C HIS A 291 -16.99 -12.08 34.61
N PRO A 292 -17.82 -12.47 35.61
CA PRO A 292 -18.00 -13.87 36.01
C PRO A 292 -18.42 -14.82 34.87
N ILE A 293 -19.18 -14.33 33.89
CA ILE A 293 -19.51 -15.11 32.68
C ILE A 293 -18.28 -15.35 31.81
N ALA A 294 -17.42 -14.35 31.62
CA ALA A 294 -16.19 -14.49 30.85
C ALA A 294 -15.22 -15.45 31.55
N GLU A 295 -15.14 -15.39 32.87
CA GLU A 295 -14.39 -16.34 33.70
C GLU A 295 -14.83 -17.79 33.51
N ARG A 296 -16.14 -18.05 33.50
CA ARG A 296 -16.69 -19.39 33.23
C ARG A 296 -16.41 -19.88 31.82
N ILE A 297 -16.29 -18.98 30.86
CA ILE A 297 -15.88 -19.36 29.49
C ILE A 297 -14.40 -19.76 29.51
N LEU A 298 -13.53 -18.98 30.16
CA LEU A 298 -12.10 -19.28 30.27
C LEU A 298 -11.83 -20.62 30.96
N SER A 299 -12.60 -20.99 31.99
CA SER A 299 -12.41 -22.27 32.70
C SER A 299 -12.70 -23.51 31.86
N LEU A 300 -13.25 -23.36 30.64
CA LEU A 300 -13.46 -24.46 29.70
C LEU A 300 -12.22 -24.75 28.85
N TYR A 301 -11.18 -23.92 28.95
CA TYR A 301 -9.96 -23.98 28.16
C TYR A 301 -8.75 -24.10 29.08
N ASN A 302 -7.59 -24.43 28.50
CA ASN A 302 -6.36 -24.49 29.26
C ASN A 302 -6.02 -23.09 29.82
N THR A 303 -5.75 -23.02 31.12
CA THR A 303 -5.37 -21.79 31.82
C THR A 303 -3.99 -21.89 32.47
N THR A 304 -3.19 -22.88 32.08
CA THR A 304 -1.76 -22.98 32.42
C THR A 304 -0.97 -22.81 31.13
N ASP A 305 0.11 -22.01 31.16
CA ASP A 305 1.01 -21.93 30.01
C ASP A 305 1.59 -23.33 29.73
N ASP A 306 1.67 -23.71 28.46
CA ASP A 306 2.42 -24.91 28.06
C ASP A 306 3.92 -24.58 28.23
N GLU A 307 4.67 -25.42 28.95
CA GLU A 307 6.14 -25.31 29.09
C GLU A 307 6.87 -25.33 27.74
#